data_AF-A0A931R3A7-F1
#
_entry.id   AF-A0A931R3A7-F1
#
_cell.length_a   1.000
_cell.length_b   1.000
_cell.length_c   1.000
_cell.angle_alpha   90.00
_cell.angle_beta   90.00
_cell.angle_gamma   90.00
#
_symmetry.space_group_name_H-M   'P 1'
#
loop_
_entity.id
_entity.type
_entity.pdbx_description
1 polymer ?
#
loop_
_entity_poly.entity_id
_entity_poly.type
_entity_poly.pdbx_seq_one_letter_code
_entity_poly.pdbx_strand_id
1 'polypeptide(L)'
;MSSLTHEPLEKLLSFGQGITLEWVNQTGWARERRWEASEECEQLSHFFPPLRELWVKGAQSDPAEFGRTLAHTFNAIAVHNRIQSRSFPESGLSDTELEPVCRLSASLVQANPSLMPLILWLHDMGRLEDKEHHPEKGAQLVRELGLLEGIALSPEEALLVTKVIESHLLVGTLYSGEISFLAFSVLLDDPEFLPFLSDAPLMELFIEALILFTIIDVWAYPYNARAISAAMIGNYLQIAWKKAATPKRPDIGWWRWPITPPTGGCPAIFGRSLTSGPNPT
;
A
#
# COMPACT_ATOMS: atom_id res chain seq x y z
N MET A 1 -4.06 36.21 1.42
CA MET A 1 -4.37 34.77 1.34
C MET A 1 -4.12 34.37 -0.10
N SER A 2 -2.97 33.74 -0.38
CA SER A 2 -2.67 33.23 -1.72
C SER A 2 -3.62 32.08 -2.01
N SER A 3 -4.37 32.13 -3.12
CA SER A 3 -5.13 30.97 -3.58
C SER A 3 -4.12 29.89 -3.97
N LEU A 4 -3.93 28.89 -3.12
CA LEU A 4 -3.21 27.68 -3.50
C LEU A 4 -3.94 27.10 -4.71
N THR A 5 -3.26 27.05 -5.85
CA THR A 5 -3.85 26.50 -7.07
C THR A 5 -3.86 24.97 -6.93
N HIS A 6 -5.04 24.37 -7.02
CA HIS A 6 -5.21 22.90 -7.02
C HIS A 6 -4.66 22.24 -8.31
N GLU A 7 -4.14 23.04 -9.24
CA GLU A 7 -3.71 22.66 -10.58
C GLU A 7 -2.70 21.49 -10.62
N PRO A 8 -1.66 21.41 -9.77
CA PRO A 8 -0.72 20.27 -9.81
C PRO A 8 -1.39 18.94 -9.48
N LEU A 9 -2.32 18.95 -8.52
CA LEU A 9 -3.05 17.77 -8.06
C LEU A 9 -4.04 17.29 -9.11
N GLU A 10 -4.81 18.22 -9.70
CA GLU A 10 -5.75 17.88 -10.79
C GLU A 10 -5.02 17.28 -11.99
N LYS A 11 -3.84 17.81 -12.35
CA LYS A 11 -3.00 17.26 -13.42
C LYS A 11 -2.47 15.87 -13.07
N LEU A 12 -2.01 15.63 -11.84
CA LEU A 12 -1.57 14.31 -11.39
C LEU A 12 -2.72 13.30 -11.45
N LEU A 13 -3.92 13.67 -11.00
CA LEU A 13 -5.10 12.81 -11.06
C LEU A 13 -5.50 12.51 -12.51
N SER A 14 -5.52 13.52 -13.38
CA SER A 14 -5.81 13.35 -14.81
C SER A 14 -4.78 12.46 -15.51
N PHE A 15 -3.50 12.61 -15.17
CA PHE A 15 -2.43 11.73 -15.65
C PHE A 15 -2.70 10.28 -15.21
N GLY A 16 -2.98 10.08 -13.92
CA GLY A 16 -3.29 8.77 -13.37
C GLY A 16 -4.50 8.10 -14.02
N GLN A 17 -5.55 8.84 -14.34
CA GLN A 17 -6.76 8.32 -15.02
C GLN A 17 -6.47 7.74 -16.42
N GLY A 18 -5.43 8.24 -17.10
CA GLY A 18 -5.01 7.72 -18.41
C GLY A 18 -4.30 6.37 -18.34
N ILE A 19 -3.85 5.95 -17.16
CA ILE A 19 -3.10 4.71 -16.98
C ILE A 19 -4.07 3.52 -16.91
N THR A 20 -3.97 2.61 -17.88
CA THR A 20 -4.78 1.39 -17.97
C THR A 20 -3.90 0.15 -17.95
N LEU A 21 -4.44 -1.01 -17.54
CA LEU A 21 -3.67 -2.26 -17.57
C LEU A 21 -3.27 -2.67 -19.00
N GLU A 22 -4.05 -2.29 -20.01
CA GLU A 22 -3.65 -2.49 -21.41
C GLU A 22 -2.40 -1.68 -21.74
N TRP A 23 -2.40 -0.38 -21.38
CA TRP A 23 -1.25 0.49 -21.55
C TRP A 23 -0.01 -0.08 -20.82
N VAL A 24 -0.11 -0.49 -19.55
CA VAL A 24 1.05 -1.04 -18.81
C VAL A 24 1.58 -2.33 -19.46
N ASN A 25 0.69 -3.19 -19.96
CA ASN A 25 1.11 -4.43 -20.62
C ASN A 25 1.78 -4.19 -21.98
N GLN A 26 1.34 -3.19 -22.74
CA GLN A 26 1.90 -2.84 -24.06
C GLN A 26 3.26 -2.14 -23.96
N THR A 27 3.48 -1.37 -22.89
CA THR A 27 4.71 -0.60 -22.73
C THR A 27 5.90 -1.46 -22.30
N GLY A 28 5.70 -2.69 -21.80
CA GLY A 28 6.78 -3.64 -21.54
C GLY A 28 7.79 -3.16 -20.48
N TRP A 29 7.40 -2.24 -19.61
CA TRP A 29 8.29 -1.51 -18.68
C TRP A 29 9.21 -2.41 -17.86
N ALA A 30 8.70 -3.54 -17.37
CA ALA A 30 9.48 -4.48 -16.57
C ALA A 30 10.50 -5.31 -17.37
N ARG A 31 10.34 -5.44 -18.70
CA ARG A 31 11.15 -6.37 -19.52
C ARG A 31 12.21 -5.67 -20.37
N GLU A 32 11.96 -4.43 -20.78
CA GLU A 32 12.75 -3.79 -21.85
C GLU A 32 13.37 -2.43 -21.46
N ARG A 33 13.36 -2.06 -20.18
CA ARG A 33 13.87 -0.75 -19.67
C ARG A 33 13.32 0.47 -20.41
N ARG A 34 12.11 0.36 -20.99
CA ARG A 34 11.51 1.46 -21.77
C ARG A 34 11.19 2.72 -20.93
N TRP A 35 11.24 2.61 -19.61
CA TRP A 35 11.13 3.75 -18.70
C TRP A 35 12.22 4.81 -18.91
N GLU A 36 13.41 4.42 -19.43
CA GLU A 36 14.52 5.36 -19.69
C GLU A 36 14.16 6.45 -20.72
N ALA A 37 13.17 6.19 -21.57
CA ALA A 37 12.72 7.10 -22.63
C ALA A 37 11.21 7.38 -22.57
N SER A 38 10.52 7.01 -21.48
CA SER A 38 9.07 7.20 -21.39
C SER A 38 8.73 8.63 -20.97
N GLU A 39 7.88 9.29 -21.74
CA GLU A 39 7.31 10.60 -21.41
C GLU A 39 6.59 10.56 -20.06
N GLU A 40 5.97 9.43 -19.71
CA GLU A 40 5.22 9.25 -18.47
C GLU A 40 6.11 9.27 -17.21
N CYS A 41 7.33 8.73 -17.28
CA CYS A 41 8.30 8.87 -16.18
C CYS A 41 8.76 10.33 -16.03
N GLU A 42 8.98 11.03 -17.15
CA GLU A 42 9.32 12.45 -17.13
C GLU A 42 8.18 13.29 -16.54
N GLN A 43 6.93 13.04 -16.97
CA GLN A 43 5.73 13.67 -16.41
C GLN A 43 5.59 13.41 -14.91
N LEU A 44 5.82 12.18 -14.45
CA LEU A 44 5.78 11.86 -13.01
C LEU A 44 6.83 12.65 -12.23
N SER A 45 8.02 12.90 -12.82
CA SER A 45 9.07 13.69 -12.19
C SER A 45 8.71 15.17 -12.07
N HIS A 46 7.79 15.66 -12.91
CA HIS A 46 7.25 17.02 -12.79
C HIS A 46 6.24 17.16 -11.65
N PHE A 47 5.51 16.08 -11.32
CA PHE A 47 4.61 16.07 -10.18
C PHE A 47 5.34 15.94 -8.84
N PHE A 48 6.47 15.23 -8.83
CA PHE A 48 7.32 15.08 -7.65
C PHE A 48 8.78 15.43 -7.98
N PRO A 49 9.12 16.73 -8.19
CA PRO A 49 10.47 17.15 -8.57
C PRO A 49 11.59 16.60 -7.68
N PRO A 50 11.44 16.52 -6.34
CA PRO A 50 12.47 15.95 -5.48
C PRO A 50 12.78 14.46 -5.75
N LEU A 51 11.85 13.70 -6.36
CA LEU A 51 12.08 12.30 -6.70
C LEU A 51 12.98 12.09 -7.92
N ARG A 52 13.24 13.15 -8.71
CA ARG A 52 14.06 13.04 -9.92
C ARG A 52 15.45 12.49 -9.62
N GLU A 53 16.10 12.99 -8.58
CA GLU A 53 17.44 12.53 -8.19
C GLU A 53 17.41 11.08 -7.71
N LEU A 54 16.40 10.71 -6.90
CA LEU A 54 16.17 9.36 -6.41
C LEU A 54 16.00 8.37 -7.57
N TRP A 55 15.21 8.73 -8.58
CA TRP A 55 14.97 7.89 -9.74
C TRP A 55 16.19 7.76 -10.63
N VAL A 56 16.92 8.85 -10.89
CA VAL A 56 18.19 8.79 -11.64
C VAL A 56 19.18 7.87 -10.93
N LYS A 57 19.29 7.98 -9.60
CA LYS A 57 20.13 7.09 -8.80
C LYS A 57 19.67 5.64 -8.90
N GLY A 58 18.40 5.34 -8.66
CA GLY A 58 17.84 3.98 -8.73
C GLY A 58 17.98 3.34 -10.11
N ALA A 59 17.72 4.12 -11.16
CA ALA A 59 17.92 3.73 -12.56
C ALA A 59 19.38 3.33 -12.86
N GLN A 60 20.35 4.01 -12.26
CA GLN A 60 21.78 3.73 -12.47
C GLN A 60 22.30 2.60 -11.58
N SER A 61 21.85 2.52 -10.33
CA SER A 61 22.36 1.56 -9.34
C SER A 61 21.74 0.17 -9.48
N ASP A 62 20.42 0.10 -9.68
CA ASP A 62 19.67 -1.15 -9.84
C ASP A 62 18.51 -0.95 -10.83
N PRO A 63 18.80 -0.88 -12.13
CA PRO A 63 17.79 -0.64 -13.17
C PRO A 63 16.69 -1.71 -13.22
N ALA A 64 16.98 -2.93 -12.77
CA ALA A 64 16.00 -4.01 -12.74
C ALA A 64 14.98 -3.77 -11.64
N GLU A 65 15.43 -3.41 -10.43
CA GLU A 65 14.53 -3.03 -9.35
C GLU A 65 13.76 -1.75 -9.67
N PHE A 66 14.43 -0.73 -10.19
CA PHE A 66 13.79 0.53 -10.58
C PHE A 66 12.63 0.28 -11.57
N GLY A 67 12.88 -0.48 -12.64
CA GLY A 67 11.86 -0.83 -13.61
C GLY A 67 10.71 -1.66 -13.02
N ARG A 68 11.00 -2.56 -12.07
CA ARG A 68 9.97 -3.32 -11.35
C ARG A 68 9.10 -2.44 -10.46
N THR A 69 9.71 -1.58 -9.65
CA THR A 69 9.03 -0.63 -8.78
C THR A 69 8.11 0.28 -9.59
N LEU A 70 8.62 0.90 -10.66
CA LEU A 70 7.79 1.73 -11.53
C LEU A 70 6.64 0.95 -12.18
N ALA A 71 6.93 -0.20 -12.80
CA ALA A 71 5.88 -1.00 -13.43
C ALA A 71 4.78 -1.40 -12.42
N HIS A 72 5.17 -1.73 -11.19
CA HIS A 72 4.24 -2.04 -10.10
C HIS A 72 3.38 -0.84 -9.72
N THR A 73 3.98 0.34 -9.50
CA THR A 73 3.26 1.58 -9.22
C THR A 73 2.23 1.91 -10.31
N PHE A 74 2.60 1.82 -11.58
CA PHE A 74 1.66 2.07 -12.69
C PHE A 74 0.55 1.02 -12.78
N ASN A 75 0.86 -0.26 -12.54
CA ASN A 75 -0.16 -1.30 -12.43
C ASN A 75 -1.14 -1.02 -11.28
N ALA A 76 -0.65 -0.54 -10.14
CA ALA A 76 -1.47 -0.22 -8.97
C ALA A 76 -2.45 0.92 -9.30
N ILE A 77 -2.01 1.96 -10.00
CA ILE A 77 -2.87 3.03 -10.51
C ILE A 77 -3.91 2.48 -11.50
N ALA A 78 -3.52 1.61 -12.44
CA ALA A 78 -4.44 1.00 -13.38
C ALA A 78 -5.51 0.14 -12.69
N VAL A 79 -5.13 -0.61 -11.65
CA VAL A 79 -6.07 -1.39 -10.83
C VAL A 79 -7.03 -0.46 -10.09
N HIS A 80 -6.54 0.61 -9.48
CA HIS A 80 -7.39 1.62 -8.85
C HIS A 80 -8.43 2.18 -9.82
N ASN A 81 -8.03 2.54 -11.04
CA ASN A 81 -8.95 3.02 -12.08
C ASN A 81 -10.01 1.98 -12.46
N ARG A 82 -9.67 0.69 -12.43
CA ARG A 82 -10.64 -0.40 -12.65
C ARG A 82 -11.64 -0.54 -11.51
N ILE A 83 -11.19 -0.40 -10.26
CA ILE A 83 -12.09 -0.38 -9.09
C ILE A 83 -13.09 0.78 -9.23
N GLN A 84 -12.59 1.97 -9.59
CA GLN A 84 -13.40 3.17 -9.77
C GLN A 84 -14.42 3.03 -10.92
N SER A 85 -14.02 2.44 -12.04
CA SER A 85 -14.89 2.20 -13.20
C SER A 85 -15.75 0.94 -13.10
N ARG A 86 -15.58 0.13 -12.03
CA ARG A 86 -16.21 -1.19 -11.85
C ARG A 86 -15.97 -2.15 -13.04
N SER A 87 -14.80 -2.08 -13.67
CA SER A 87 -14.49 -2.81 -14.91
C SER A 87 -13.42 -3.88 -14.70
N PHE A 88 -13.85 -5.15 -14.56
CA PHE A 88 -12.98 -6.32 -14.34
C PHE A 88 -13.32 -7.50 -15.26
N PRO A 89 -13.27 -7.33 -16.59
CA PRO A 89 -13.77 -8.33 -17.54
C PRO A 89 -13.04 -9.68 -17.45
N GLU A 90 -11.76 -9.69 -17.05
CA GLU A 90 -10.96 -10.92 -16.94
C GLU A 90 -11.10 -11.66 -15.60
N SER A 91 -11.70 -11.04 -14.58
CA SER A 91 -11.75 -11.62 -13.22
C SER A 91 -12.79 -12.73 -13.07
N GLY A 92 -13.82 -12.74 -13.93
CA GLY A 92 -14.98 -13.62 -13.79
C GLY A 92 -15.83 -13.35 -12.54
N LEU A 93 -15.56 -12.27 -11.80
CA LEU A 93 -16.30 -11.87 -10.60
C LEU A 93 -17.61 -11.19 -10.97
N SER A 94 -18.65 -11.46 -10.20
CA SER A 94 -19.92 -10.74 -10.27
C SER A 94 -19.83 -9.37 -9.62
N ASP A 95 -20.71 -8.45 -10.01
CA ASP A 95 -20.83 -7.12 -9.40
C ASP A 95 -21.04 -7.20 -7.88
N THR A 96 -21.72 -8.24 -7.39
CA THR A 96 -21.96 -8.43 -5.95
C THR A 96 -20.68 -8.78 -5.19
N GLU A 97 -19.76 -9.51 -5.81
CA GLU A 97 -18.46 -9.86 -5.22
C GLU A 97 -17.49 -8.68 -5.21
N LEU A 98 -17.62 -7.76 -6.16
CA LEU A 98 -16.80 -6.55 -6.26
C LEU A 98 -17.33 -5.37 -5.43
N GLU A 99 -18.64 -5.32 -5.19
CA GLU A 99 -19.32 -4.23 -4.49
C GLU A 99 -18.63 -3.81 -3.17
N PRO A 100 -18.16 -4.72 -2.30
CA PRO A 100 -17.42 -4.33 -1.11
C PRO A 100 -16.17 -3.47 -1.36
N VAL A 101 -15.37 -3.84 -2.37
CA VAL A 101 -14.13 -3.15 -2.73
C VAL A 101 -14.48 -1.78 -3.32
N CYS A 102 -15.49 -1.74 -4.18
CA CYS A 102 -16.00 -0.49 -4.75
C CYS A 102 -16.55 0.45 -3.67
N ARG A 103 -17.20 -0.06 -2.62
CA ARG A 103 -17.66 0.76 -1.48
C ARG A 103 -16.51 1.34 -0.67
N LEU A 104 -15.47 0.54 -0.37
CA LEU A 104 -14.26 1.04 0.29
C LEU A 104 -13.62 2.17 -0.53
N SER A 105 -13.52 1.97 -1.84
CA SER A 105 -12.97 2.97 -2.75
C SER A 105 -13.84 4.24 -2.84
N ALA A 106 -15.17 4.10 -2.85
CA ALA A 106 -16.09 5.23 -2.82
C ALA A 106 -16.01 6.02 -1.50
N SER A 107 -15.84 5.35 -0.36
CA SER A 107 -15.64 6.00 0.95
C SER A 107 -14.40 6.91 0.96
N LEU A 108 -13.26 6.39 0.49
CA LEU A 108 -12.02 7.15 0.39
C LEU A 108 -12.13 8.31 -0.60
N VAL A 109 -12.77 8.11 -1.75
CA VAL A 109 -13.02 9.19 -2.72
C VAL A 109 -13.92 10.28 -2.15
N GLN A 110 -14.94 9.90 -1.39
CA GLN A 110 -15.83 10.86 -0.72
C GLN A 110 -15.08 11.68 0.33
N ALA A 111 -14.12 11.07 1.05
CA ALA A 111 -13.26 11.80 1.99
C ALA A 111 -12.35 12.78 1.24
N ASN A 112 -11.52 12.25 0.33
CA ASN A 112 -10.71 13.06 -0.58
C ASN A 112 -10.20 12.18 -1.76
N PRO A 113 -10.51 12.56 -3.02
CA PRO A 113 -10.19 11.75 -4.21
C PRO A 113 -8.68 11.57 -4.46
N SER A 114 -7.83 12.35 -3.80
CA SER A 114 -6.39 12.32 -3.99
C SER A 114 -5.65 11.37 -3.07
N LEU A 115 -6.25 10.92 -1.97
CA LEU A 115 -5.57 10.10 -0.96
C LEU A 115 -4.99 8.83 -1.56
N MET A 116 -5.83 8.00 -2.19
CA MET A 116 -5.39 6.72 -2.74
C MET A 116 -4.40 6.90 -3.90
N PRO A 117 -4.62 7.76 -4.90
CA PRO A 117 -3.61 8.02 -5.94
C PRO A 117 -2.25 8.44 -5.38
N LEU A 118 -2.20 9.32 -4.37
CA LEU A 118 -0.93 9.75 -3.76
C LEU A 118 -0.23 8.60 -3.05
N ILE A 119 -0.96 7.80 -2.27
CA ILE A 119 -0.43 6.59 -1.63
C ILE A 119 0.17 5.67 -2.70
N LEU A 120 -0.57 5.38 -3.78
CA LEU A 120 -0.13 4.46 -4.82
C LEU A 120 1.11 4.96 -5.56
N TRP A 121 1.20 6.26 -5.88
CA TRP A 121 2.39 6.81 -6.53
C TRP A 121 3.65 6.74 -5.68
N LEU A 122 3.50 6.81 -4.35
CA LEU A 122 4.62 7.02 -3.42
C LEU A 122 5.00 5.78 -2.60
N HIS A 123 4.14 4.75 -2.50
CA HIS A 123 4.32 3.66 -1.52
C HIS A 123 5.64 2.90 -1.65
N ASP A 124 6.10 2.68 -2.88
CA ASP A 124 7.22 1.77 -3.17
C ASP A 124 8.55 2.48 -3.46
N MET A 125 8.59 3.82 -3.38
CA MET A 125 9.81 4.58 -3.72
C MET A 125 10.96 4.30 -2.75
N GLY A 126 10.66 3.87 -1.51
CA GLY A 126 11.67 3.45 -0.54
C GLY A 126 12.53 2.28 -1.01
N ARG A 127 12.01 1.44 -1.92
CA ARG A 127 12.72 0.26 -2.47
C ARG A 127 14.00 0.64 -3.22
N LEU A 128 14.12 1.89 -3.66
CA LEU A 128 15.30 2.42 -4.35
C LEU A 128 16.45 2.75 -3.39
N GLU A 129 16.17 2.90 -2.10
CA GLU A 129 17.16 3.20 -1.05
C GLU A 129 17.38 2.03 -0.09
N ASP A 130 16.29 1.42 0.37
CA ASP A 130 16.31 0.27 1.28
C ASP A 130 15.16 -0.67 0.91
N LYS A 131 15.48 -1.86 0.40
CA LYS A 131 14.49 -2.85 -0.02
C LYS A 131 13.83 -3.56 1.16
N GLU A 132 14.58 -3.74 2.25
CA GLU A 132 14.14 -4.50 3.42
C GLU A 132 13.16 -3.67 4.26
N HIS A 133 13.44 -2.37 4.41
CA HIS A 133 12.62 -1.43 5.17
C HIS A 133 12.00 -0.34 4.27
N HIS A 134 11.59 -0.73 3.06
CA HIS A 134 11.05 0.21 2.08
C HIS A 134 9.78 0.96 2.51
N PRO A 135 8.86 0.41 3.34
CA PRO A 135 7.71 1.17 3.80
C PRO A 135 8.14 2.36 4.68
N GLU A 136 8.97 2.11 5.69
CA GLU A 136 9.50 3.12 6.60
C GLU A 136 10.36 4.13 5.83
N LYS A 137 11.21 3.64 4.92
CA LYS A 137 12.05 4.49 4.09
C LYS A 137 11.22 5.35 3.13
N GLY A 138 10.15 4.81 2.57
CA GLY A 138 9.18 5.54 1.75
C GLY A 138 8.55 6.68 2.53
N ALA A 139 8.01 6.41 3.72
CA ALA A 139 7.43 7.44 4.58
C ALA A 139 8.46 8.50 5.00
N GLN A 140 9.69 8.10 5.31
CA GLN A 140 10.80 9.03 5.56
C GLN A 140 11.04 9.96 4.37
N LEU A 141 11.14 9.42 3.15
CA LEU A 141 11.36 10.21 1.93
C LEU A 141 10.21 11.18 1.65
N VAL A 142 8.95 10.79 1.90
CA VAL A 142 7.79 11.70 1.80
C VAL A 142 8.00 12.94 2.66
N ARG A 143 8.40 12.74 3.93
CA ARG A 143 8.61 13.83 4.90
C ARG A 143 9.83 14.68 4.56
N GLU A 144 11.00 14.05 4.35
CA GLU A 144 12.27 14.74 4.16
C GLU A 144 12.31 15.58 2.87
N LEU A 145 11.64 15.09 1.81
CA LEU A 145 11.62 15.76 0.52
C LEU A 145 10.39 16.68 0.35
N GLY A 146 9.52 16.77 1.36
CA GLY A 146 8.31 17.59 1.30
C GLY A 146 7.39 17.21 0.15
N LEU A 147 7.24 15.91 -0.18
CA LEU A 147 6.54 15.47 -1.40
C LEU A 147 5.04 15.81 -1.43
N LEU A 148 4.45 16.10 -0.27
CA LEU A 148 3.06 16.52 -0.12
C LEU A 148 2.93 18.04 0.04
N GLU A 149 4.04 18.79 0.09
CA GLU A 149 4.00 20.25 0.20
C GLU A 149 3.41 20.87 -1.07
N GLY A 150 2.49 21.81 -0.90
CA GLY A 150 1.80 22.45 -2.04
C GLY A 150 0.68 21.60 -2.66
N ILE A 151 0.54 20.33 -2.25
CA ILE A 151 -0.69 19.57 -2.47
C ILE A 151 -1.69 20.05 -1.43
N ALA A 152 -2.92 20.38 -1.85
CA ALA A 152 -3.95 20.94 -0.97
C ALA A 152 -4.57 19.89 -0.04
N LEU A 153 -3.74 19.20 0.74
CA LEU A 153 -4.13 18.26 1.79
C LEU A 153 -4.21 18.98 3.15
N SER A 154 -5.13 18.54 4.01
CA SER A 154 -5.07 18.86 5.43
C SER A 154 -3.89 18.17 6.11
N PRO A 155 -3.45 18.64 7.29
CA PRO A 155 -2.42 17.96 8.07
C PRO A 155 -2.75 16.48 8.36
N GLU A 156 -4.02 16.18 8.65
CA GLU A 156 -4.52 14.83 8.91
C GLU A 156 -4.48 13.96 7.66
N GLU A 157 -4.79 14.51 6.48
CA GLU A 157 -4.71 13.81 5.20
C GLU A 157 -3.27 13.51 4.80
N ALA A 158 -2.36 14.47 4.98
CA ALA A 158 -0.93 14.27 4.73
C ALA A 158 -0.35 13.20 5.69
N LEU A 159 -0.75 13.23 6.96
CA LEU A 159 -0.41 12.22 7.94
C LEU A 159 -0.96 10.84 7.54
N LEU A 160 -2.22 10.76 7.11
CA LEU A 160 -2.85 9.54 6.60
C LEU A 160 -2.08 8.94 5.43
N VAL A 161 -1.78 9.72 4.39
CA VAL A 161 -0.99 9.26 3.23
C VAL A 161 0.34 8.69 3.69
N THR A 162 1.05 9.42 4.55
CA THR A 162 2.37 9.02 5.04
C THR A 162 2.31 7.74 5.88
N LYS A 163 1.31 7.61 6.78
CA LYS A 163 1.17 6.43 7.64
C LYS A 163 0.69 5.19 6.90
N VAL A 164 -0.15 5.35 5.87
CA VAL A 164 -0.50 4.23 5.01
C VAL A 164 0.75 3.72 4.29
N ILE A 165 1.56 4.61 3.71
CA ILE A 165 2.85 4.23 3.09
C ILE A 165 3.77 3.53 4.11
N GLU A 166 3.90 4.06 5.32
CA GLU A 166 4.74 3.46 6.37
C GLU A 166 4.26 2.05 6.78
N SER A 167 2.96 1.82 6.73
CA SER A 167 2.33 0.61 7.29
C SER A 167 1.78 -0.33 6.24
N HIS A 168 2.08 -0.13 4.96
CA HIS A 168 1.32 -0.75 3.88
C HIS A 168 1.47 -2.28 3.80
N LEU A 169 2.53 -2.85 4.39
CA LEU A 169 2.72 -4.30 4.52
C LEU A 169 1.97 -4.94 5.70
N LEU A 170 1.36 -4.14 6.58
CA LEU A 170 0.73 -4.62 7.82
C LEU A 170 -0.42 -5.60 7.56
N VAL A 171 -1.29 -5.28 6.59
CA VAL A 171 -2.43 -6.15 6.24
C VAL A 171 -1.96 -7.36 5.43
N GLY A 172 -0.95 -7.21 4.58
CA GLY A 172 -0.35 -8.32 3.84
C GLY A 172 0.28 -9.37 4.77
N THR A 173 1.03 -8.93 5.78
CA THR A 173 1.66 -9.80 6.79
C THR A 173 0.65 -10.47 7.72
N LEU A 174 -0.45 -9.78 8.07
CA LEU A 174 -1.61 -10.40 8.73
C LEU A 174 -2.16 -11.58 7.92
N TYR A 175 -2.27 -11.43 6.60
CA TYR A 175 -2.82 -12.44 5.72
C TYR A 175 -1.88 -13.63 5.49
N SER A 176 -0.57 -13.40 5.40
CA SER A 176 0.42 -14.48 5.28
C SER A 176 0.58 -15.32 6.55
N GLY A 177 -0.02 -14.90 7.67
CA GLY A 177 0.13 -15.55 8.98
C GLY A 177 1.48 -15.27 9.63
N GLU A 178 2.26 -14.34 9.06
CA GLU A 178 3.49 -13.84 9.65
C GLU A 178 3.17 -12.89 10.82
N ILE A 179 4.16 -12.67 11.69
CA ILE A 179 4.02 -12.18 13.08
C ILE A 179 3.34 -10.81 13.14
N SER A 180 2.02 -10.82 13.13
CA SER A 180 1.19 -9.65 12.89
C SER A 180 0.75 -8.93 14.16
N PHE A 181 0.82 -9.60 15.32
CA PHE A 181 0.56 -8.94 16.60
C PHE A 181 1.63 -7.89 16.94
N LEU A 182 2.90 -8.16 16.64
CA LEU A 182 4.00 -7.22 16.92
C LEU A 182 3.95 -5.99 16.02
N ALA A 183 3.39 -6.11 14.81
CA ALA A 183 3.36 -5.02 13.85
C ALA A 183 2.37 -3.90 14.26
N PHE A 184 1.25 -4.23 14.92
CA PHE A 184 0.35 -3.19 15.47
C PHE A 184 0.88 -2.54 16.75
N SER A 185 1.61 -3.27 17.61
CA SER A 185 2.18 -2.65 18.81
C SER A 185 3.16 -1.53 18.47
N VAL A 186 3.90 -1.66 17.35
CA VAL A 186 4.79 -0.60 16.87
C VAL A 186 4.01 0.68 16.57
N LEU A 187 2.82 0.59 15.96
CA LEU A 187 1.97 1.75 15.71
C LEU A 187 1.43 2.38 17.01
N LEU A 188 1.16 1.57 18.04
CA LEU A 188 0.66 2.09 19.32
C LEU A 188 1.74 2.83 20.11
N ASP A 189 3.01 2.48 19.88
CA ASP A 189 4.16 3.13 20.51
C ASP A 189 4.65 4.36 19.72
N ASP A 190 4.12 4.60 18.52
CA ASP A 190 4.48 5.72 17.65
C ASP A 190 3.71 7.01 18.03
N PRO A 191 4.41 8.07 18.48
CA PRO A 191 3.77 9.34 18.83
C PRO A 191 3.03 10.00 17.67
N GLU A 192 3.48 9.80 16.43
CA GLU A 192 2.80 10.34 15.25
C GLU A 192 1.47 9.65 14.95
N PHE A 193 1.23 8.47 15.55
CA PHE A 193 -0.02 7.74 15.39
C PHE A 193 -1.11 8.15 16.41
N LEU A 194 -0.75 8.93 17.44
CA LEU A 194 -1.69 9.43 18.46
C LEU A 194 -2.92 10.17 17.90
N PRO A 195 -2.84 10.96 16.82
CA PRO A 195 -4.02 11.58 16.21
C PRO A 195 -5.08 10.56 15.79
N PHE A 196 -4.68 9.43 15.19
CA PHE A 196 -5.62 8.36 14.82
C PHE A 196 -6.26 7.73 16.06
N LEU A 197 -5.50 7.50 17.13
CA LEU A 197 -6.04 6.93 18.37
C LEU A 197 -7.07 7.85 19.05
N SER A 198 -7.00 9.15 18.77
CA SER A 198 -7.86 10.16 19.37
C SER A 198 -9.05 10.55 18.49
N ASP A 199 -9.05 10.17 17.21
CA ASP A 199 -10.07 10.51 16.22
C ASP A 199 -10.57 9.24 15.51
N ALA A 200 -11.77 8.77 15.89
CA ALA A 200 -12.35 7.54 15.37
C ALA A 200 -12.63 7.58 13.85
N PRO A 201 -13.21 8.66 13.28
CA PRO A 201 -13.29 8.83 11.82
C PRO A 201 -11.94 8.72 11.11
N LEU A 202 -10.89 9.36 11.60
CA LEU A 202 -9.56 9.31 10.99
C LEU A 202 -8.95 7.90 11.08
N MET A 203 -9.12 7.21 12.21
CA MET A 203 -8.73 5.79 12.36
C MET A 203 -9.46 4.88 11.37
N GLU A 204 -10.77 5.09 11.18
CA GLU A 204 -11.56 4.32 10.22
C GLU A 204 -11.04 4.54 8.80
N LEU A 205 -10.74 5.79 8.44
CA LEU A 205 -10.17 6.13 7.13
C LEU A 205 -8.79 5.50 6.92
N PHE A 206 -7.93 5.44 7.96
CA PHE A 206 -6.65 4.74 7.93
C PHE A 206 -6.79 3.24 7.66
N ILE A 207 -7.71 2.59 8.38
CA ILE A 207 -7.98 1.16 8.20
C ILE A 207 -8.53 0.89 6.80
N GLU A 208 -9.52 1.66 6.35
CA GLU A 208 -10.09 1.53 4.99
C GLU A 208 -9.03 1.75 3.91
N ALA A 209 -8.17 2.75 4.06
CA ALA A 209 -7.05 3.02 3.15
C ALA A 209 -6.07 1.86 3.10
N LEU A 210 -5.66 1.30 4.24
CA LEU A 210 -4.75 0.15 4.29
C LEU A 210 -5.34 -1.09 3.62
N ILE A 211 -6.61 -1.39 3.87
CA ILE A 211 -7.28 -2.56 3.26
C ILE A 211 -7.39 -2.38 1.75
N LEU A 212 -7.89 -1.21 1.30
CA LEU A 212 -8.03 -0.95 -0.14
C LEU A 212 -6.66 -0.96 -0.83
N PHE A 213 -5.65 -0.30 -0.23
CA PHE A 213 -4.28 -0.32 -0.72
C PHE A 213 -3.80 -1.76 -0.89
N THR A 214 -3.94 -2.61 0.13
CA THR A 214 -3.45 -3.99 0.09
C THR A 214 -4.11 -4.81 -1.03
N ILE A 215 -5.41 -4.62 -1.24
CA ILE A 215 -6.12 -5.25 -2.36
C ILE A 215 -5.54 -4.79 -3.69
N ILE A 216 -5.34 -3.47 -3.87
CA ILE A 216 -4.76 -2.89 -5.09
C ILE A 216 -3.34 -3.39 -5.32
N ASP A 217 -2.50 -3.35 -4.29
CA ASP A 217 -1.10 -3.76 -4.30
C ASP A 217 -0.94 -5.22 -4.76
N VAL A 218 -1.73 -6.13 -4.16
CA VAL A 218 -1.73 -7.55 -4.52
C VAL A 218 -2.19 -7.74 -5.96
N TRP A 219 -3.18 -6.99 -6.42
CA TRP A 219 -3.72 -7.08 -7.79
C TRP A 219 -2.81 -6.45 -8.84
N ALA A 220 -1.93 -5.52 -8.44
CA ALA A 220 -0.97 -4.86 -9.32
C ALA A 220 0.16 -5.81 -9.78
N TYR A 221 0.36 -6.93 -9.10
CA TYR A 221 1.32 -7.94 -9.54
C TYR A 221 0.86 -8.60 -10.85
N PRO A 222 1.72 -8.66 -11.90
CA PRO A 222 1.36 -9.15 -13.23
C PRO A 222 0.77 -10.56 -13.28
N TYR A 223 1.14 -11.43 -12.34
CA TYR A 223 0.64 -12.81 -12.24
C TYR A 223 -0.71 -12.90 -11.50
N ASN A 224 -1.10 -11.88 -10.74
CA ASN A 224 -2.33 -11.86 -9.95
C ASN A 224 -3.52 -11.25 -10.69
N ALA A 225 -3.31 -10.39 -11.69
CA ALA A 225 -4.40 -9.72 -12.41
C ALA A 225 -5.43 -10.69 -13.05
N ARG A 226 -5.03 -11.95 -13.31
CA ARG A 226 -5.92 -13.02 -13.79
C ARG A 226 -6.33 -14.04 -12.73
N ALA A 227 -5.77 -13.94 -11.52
CA ALA A 227 -5.97 -14.87 -10.41
C ALA A 227 -6.84 -14.28 -9.29
N ILE A 228 -7.41 -13.09 -9.50
CA ILE A 228 -8.35 -12.47 -8.56
C ILE A 228 -9.56 -13.40 -8.41
N SER A 229 -9.91 -13.71 -7.16
CA SER A 229 -11.06 -14.55 -6.83
C SER A 229 -11.89 -13.95 -5.70
N ALA A 230 -13.16 -14.32 -5.62
CA ALA A 230 -14.06 -13.86 -4.57
C ALA A 230 -13.57 -14.26 -3.16
N ALA A 231 -12.92 -15.41 -3.04
CA ALA A 231 -12.30 -15.86 -1.79
C ALA A 231 -11.17 -14.92 -1.34
N MET A 232 -10.32 -14.48 -2.28
CA MET A 232 -9.24 -13.53 -1.98
C MET A 232 -9.80 -12.19 -1.49
N ILE A 233 -10.82 -11.65 -2.16
CA ILE A 233 -11.53 -10.44 -1.74
C ILE A 233 -12.13 -10.63 -0.35
N GLY A 234 -12.86 -11.73 -0.15
CA GLY A 234 -13.48 -12.08 1.12
C GLY A 234 -12.48 -12.12 2.27
N ASN A 235 -11.28 -12.66 2.04
CA ASN A 235 -10.25 -12.75 3.06
C ASN A 235 -9.72 -11.37 3.49
N TYR A 236 -9.45 -10.45 2.56
CA TYR A 236 -9.03 -9.09 2.90
C TYR A 236 -10.14 -8.32 3.62
N LEU A 237 -11.38 -8.49 3.18
CA LEU A 237 -12.53 -7.83 3.83
C LEU A 237 -12.85 -8.40 5.21
N GLN A 238 -12.55 -9.67 5.49
CA GLN A 238 -12.71 -10.24 6.83
C GLN A 238 -11.84 -9.53 7.87
N ILE A 239 -10.69 -8.99 7.46
CA ILE A 239 -9.85 -8.14 8.32
C ILE A 239 -10.61 -6.86 8.68
N ALA A 240 -11.35 -6.28 7.72
CA ALA A 240 -12.19 -5.11 7.91
C ALA A 240 -13.45 -5.38 8.77
N TRP A 241 -14.07 -6.54 8.59
CA TRP A 241 -15.48 -6.76 8.94
C TRP A 241 -15.76 -7.67 10.13
N LYS A 242 -14.74 -8.09 10.89
CA LYS A 242 -14.98 -8.62 12.25
C LYS A 242 -15.62 -7.60 13.23
N LYS A 243 -15.99 -6.41 12.75
CA LYS A 243 -16.82 -5.38 13.42
C LYS A 243 -18.33 -5.68 13.45
N ALA A 244 -18.90 -6.48 12.54
CA ALA A 244 -20.36 -6.42 12.26
C ALA A 244 -21.23 -7.51 12.92
N ALA A 245 -20.66 -8.55 13.54
CA ALA A 245 -21.43 -9.62 14.18
C ALA A 245 -21.44 -9.52 15.73
N THR A 246 -22.08 -8.45 16.25
CA THR A 246 -22.82 -8.20 17.54
C THR A 246 -22.40 -8.83 18.90
N PRO A 247 -22.64 -8.19 20.09
CA PRO A 247 -23.86 -7.42 20.42
C PRO A 247 -23.72 -6.07 21.18
N LYS A 248 -24.90 -5.42 21.32
CA LYS A 248 -25.28 -4.16 21.99
C LYS A 248 -24.41 -3.76 23.20
N ARG A 249 -23.96 -2.50 23.17
CA ARG A 249 -23.22 -1.70 24.18
C ARG A 249 -23.87 -1.65 25.58
N PRO A 250 -23.18 -1.13 26.63
CA PRO A 250 -21.88 -0.43 26.60
C PRO A 250 -20.87 -0.91 27.66
N ASP A 251 -19.58 -0.84 27.34
CA ASP A 251 -18.60 -0.20 28.22
C ASP A 251 -17.28 0.01 27.47
N ILE A 252 -16.59 1.07 27.87
CA ILE A 252 -15.37 1.60 27.29
C ILE A 252 -14.25 0.56 27.47
N GLY A 253 -14.03 -0.28 26.46
CA GLY A 253 -13.02 -1.35 26.54
C GLY A 253 -12.75 -2.14 25.25
N TRP A 254 -13.13 -1.63 24.08
CA TRP A 254 -13.19 -2.43 22.84
C TRP A 254 -11.87 -2.58 22.06
N TRP A 255 -10.74 -2.08 22.56
CA TRP A 255 -9.41 -2.30 21.95
C TRP A 255 -8.61 -3.45 22.57
N ARG A 256 -9.25 -4.44 23.21
CA ARG A 256 -8.57 -5.68 23.60
C ARG A 256 -8.76 -6.75 22.55
N TRP A 257 -7.81 -6.86 21.62
CA TRP A 257 -7.56 -8.12 20.91
C TRP A 257 -7.25 -9.21 21.97
N PRO A 258 -7.67 -10.48 21.80
CA PRO A 258 -7.52 -11.47 22.87
C PRO A 258 -6.04 -11.72 23.18
N ILE A 259 -5.58 -11.18 24.30
CA ILE A 259 -4.34 -11.58 24.96
C ILE A 259 -4.63 -12.93 25.63
N THR A 260 -4.57 -14.00 24.85
CA THR A 260 -4.32 -15.33 25.37
C THR A 260 -3.27 -15.98 24.48
N PRO A 261 -2.04 -16.21 24.99
CA PRO A 261 -1.07 -16.99 24.24
C PRO A 261 -1.64 -18.39 23.99
N PRO A 262 -1.36 -19.03 22.84
CA PRO A 262 -1.78 -20.40 22.62
C PRO A 262 -1.14 -21.30 23.68
N THR A 263 -1.96 -21.81 24.59
CA THR A 263 -1.60 -22.96 25.42
C THR A 263 -1.74 -24.20 24.54
N GLY A 264 -0.72 -24.50 23.75
CA GLY A 264 -0.71 -25.67 22.88
C GLY A 264 0.60 -25.75 22.11
N GLY A 265 1.46 -26.69 22.51
CA GLY A 265 2.85 -26.79 22.07
C GLY A 265 3.05 -26.91 20.56
N CYS A 266 4.04 -26.20 20.07
CA CYS A 266 4.74 -26.56 18.83
C CYS A 266 5.64 -27.77 19.10
N PRO A 267 5.59 -28.83 18.28
CA PRO A 267 6.63 -29.85 18.29
C PRO A 267 7.91 -29.26 17.68
N ALA A 268 9.02 -29.44 18.39
CA ALA A 268 10.35 -29.04 17.95
C ALA A 268 10.75 -29.82 16.68
N ILE A 269 11.03 -29.10 15.59
CA ILE A 269 11.84 -29.61 14.48
C ILE A 269 13.07 -28.71 14.39
N PHE A 270 14.10 -29.02 15.18
CA PHE A 270 15.49 -28.71 14.86
C PHE A 270 16.38 -29.73 15.57
N GLY A 271 16.92 -30.67 14.80
CA GLY A 271 17.92 -31.62 15.23
C GLY A 271 19.00 -31.77 14.16
N ARG A 272 19.97 -30.86 14.14
CA ARG A 272 21.30 -31.12 13.58
C ARG A 272 22.31 -30.85 14.68
N SER A 273 22.76 -31.93 15.30
CA SER A 273 23.86 -31.95 16.26
C SER A 273 25.18 -31.82 15.49
N LEU A 274 25.97 -30.83 15.87
CA LEU A 274 27.41 -30.78 15.62
C LEU A 274 28.07 -31.69 16.66
N THR A 275 28.66 -32.80 16.20
CA THR A 275 29.68 -33.52 16.99
C THR A 275 30.96 -33.55 16.19
N SER A 276 31.92 -32.74 16.63
CA SER A 276 33.34 -32.89 16.38
C SER A 276 33.85 -34.15 17.07
N GLY A 277 34.49 -35.03 16.31
CA GLY A 277 35.31 -36.13 16.82
C GLY A 277 36.75 -35.97 16.31
N PRO A 278 37.76 -36.43 17.08
CA PRO A 278 39.17 -36.21 16.75
C PRO A 278 39.68 -37.23 15.73
N ASN A 279 40.55 -36.80 14.82
CA ASN A 279 41.35 -37.70 13.99
C ASN A 279 42.53 -38.25 14.83
N PRO A 280 42.76 -39.56 14.87
CA PRO A 280 44.06 -40.11 15.22
C PRO A 280 45.00 -40.07 14.00
N THR A 281 46.29 -40.04 14.33
CA THR A 281 47.53 -40.11 13.52
C THR A 281 47.44 -40.67 12.10
#